data_AF-A0A9D6ZBU3-F1
#
_entry.id   AF-A0A9D6ZBU3-F1
#
_cell.length_a   1.000
_cell.length_b   1.000
_cell.length_c   1.000
_cell.angle_alpha   90.00
_cell.angle_beta   90.00
_cell.angle_gamma   90.00
#
_symmetry.space_group_name_H-M   'P 1'
#
loop_
_entity.id
_entity.type
_entity.pdbx_description
1 polymer ?
#
loop_
_entity_poly.entity_id
_entity_poly.type
_entity_poly.pdbx_seq_one_letter_code
_entity_poly.pdbx_strand_id
1 'polypeptide(L)'
;MFRCADCNEIFAFTPFDSCPQYETALQSGQYIEICQNDRTSIINMHSNHNVVELYIQHETLASEVPLSEPVKTVFFNARDNQNSFAIKRSHGNITALSKYEVAGEFVMMSVVSISVQEEEIARQLTFDFPDLQLEKRDQIISQFKKIAGKLKYNEITDTYEDDRNPLVEYAVIKKKKITNFINLIFWLFEEDEGKRFMEKLNDYFAPYGCMNLVVRKKIVIGNASQLSNILKFPAREELVNLRDVV
;
A
#
# COMPACT_ATOMS: atom_id res chain seq x y z
N MET A 1 -20.70 7.45 4.81
CA MET A 1 -21.01 6.00 4.75
C MET A 1 -21.90 5.69 5.94
N PHE A 2 -22.72 4.65 5.90
CA PHE A 2 -23.63 4.35 7.00
C PHE A 2 -23.51 2.89 7.43
N ARG A 3 -23.68 2.65 8.73
CA ARG A 3 -23.74 1.31 9.31
C ARG A 3 -25.02 1.17 10.12
N CYS A 4 -25.75 0.09 9.89
CA CYS A 4 -26.81 -0.32 10.78
C CYS A 4 -26.20 -1.11 11.95
N ALA A 5 -26.39 -0.65 13.19
CA ALA A 5 -25.92 -1.36 14.37
C ALA A 5 -26.68 -2.68 14.62
N ASP A 6 -27.95 -2.74 14.21
CA ASP A 6 -28.84 -3.87 14.53
C ASP A 6 -28.59 -5.09 13.62
N CYS A 7 -28.40 -4.90 12.32
CA CYS A 7 -28.07 -5.97 11.37
C CYS A 7 -26.59 -6.02 10.94
N ASN A 8 -25.77 -5.06 11.39
CA ASN A 8 -24.36 -4.90 11.02
C ASN A 8 -24.09 -4.68 9.51
N GLU A 9 -25.10 -4.28 8.74
CA GLU A 9 -24.94 -3.93 7.34
C GLU A 9 -24.28 -2.56 7.17
N ILE A 10 -23.44 -2.46 6.14
CA ILE A 10 -22.80 -1.20 5.73
C ILE A 10 -23.26 -0.88 4.31
N PHE A 11 -23.68 0.37 4.13
CA PHE A 11 -24.05 0.88 2.82
C PHE A 11 -23.43 2.26 2.59
N ALA A 12 -23.02 2.46 1.33
CA ALA A 12 -22.44 3.70 0.87
C ALA A 12 -23.26 4.19 -0.31
N PHE A 13 -24.03 5.25 -0.08
CA PHE A 13 -24.86 5.79 -1.14
C PHE A 13 -24.02 6.46 -2.22
N THR A 14 -24.28 6.09 -3.47
CA THR A 14 -23.71 6.73 -4.65
C THR A 14 -24.79 7.54 -5.37
N PRO A 15 -24.40 8.52 -6.21
CA PRO A 15 -25.37 9.21 -7.07
C PRO A 15 -26.14 8.28 -8.01
N PHE A 16 -25.61 7.08 -8.27
CA PHE A 16 -26.19 6.10 -9.18
C PHE A 16 -27.28 5.23 -8.52
N ASP A 17 -27.40 5.22 -7.19
CA ASP A 17 -28.38 4.38 -6.46
C ASP A 17 -29.83 4.86 -6.64
N SER A 18 -30.01 6.02 -7.26
CA SER A 18 -31.29 6.60 -7.67
C SER A 18 -31.44 6.71 -9.19
N CYS A 19 -30.47 6.22 -9.97
CA CYS A 19 -30.52 6.25 -11.42
C CYS A 19 -31.34 5.05 -11.94
N PRO A 20 -32.16 5.25 -12.99
CA PRO A 20 -32.85 4.15 -13.63
C PRO A 20 -31.87 3.22 -14.35
N GLN A 21 -32.19 1.92 -14.35
CA GLN A 21 -31.51 0.93 -15.19
C GLN A 21 -32.20 0.87 -16.56
N TYR A 22 -31.47 0.46 -17.60
CA TYR A 22 -32.04 0.32 -18.94
C TYR A 22 -31.78 -1.08 -19.47
N GLU A 23 -32.83 -1.75 -19.92
CA GLU A 23 -32.73 -3.01 -20.65
C GLU A 23 -33.13 -2.81 -22.11
N THR A 24 -32.47 -3.53 -23.01
CA THR A 24 -32.82 -3.48 -24.44
C THR A 24 -33.78 -4.62 -24.75
N ALA A 25 -34.99 -4.29 -25.20
CA ALA A 25 -35.92 -5.29 -25.72
C ALA A 25 -35.39 -5.81 -27.07
N LEU A 26 -34.72 -6.97 -27.05
CA LEU A 26 -34.05 -7.58 -28.20
C LEU A 26 -34.94 -7.72 -29.45
N GLN A 27 -36.26 -7.79 -29.27
CA GLN A 27 -37.23 -7.94 -30.37
C GLN A 27 -37.66 -6.61 -31.00
N SER A 28 -37.67 -5.50 -30.25
CA SER A 28 -38.14 -4.19 -30.74
C SER A 28 -37.04 -3.14 -30.88
N GLY A 29 -35.84 -3.41 -30.35
CA GLY A 29 -34.73 -2.45 -30.31
C GLY A 29 -35.01 -1.25 -29.39
N GLN A 30 -36.08 -1.29 -28.60
CA GLN A 30 -36.45 -0.21 -27.68
C GLN A 30 -35.73 -0.38 -26.34
N TYR A 31 -35.33 0.76 -25.76
CA TYR A 31 -34.85 0.82 -24.39
C TYR A 31 -36.04 0.86 -23.43
N ILE A 32 -36.07 -0.09 -22.49
CA ILE A 32 -37.04 -0.11 -21.40
C ILE A 32 -36.32 0.47 -20.18
N GLU A 33 -36.87 1.55 -19.65
CA GLU A 33 -36.41 2.13 -18.39
C GLU A 33 -36.98 1.33 -17.22
N ILE A 34 -36.09 0.85 -16.37
CA ILE A 34 -36.40 0.14 -15.13
C ILE A 34 -36.09 1.11 -13.98
N CYS A 35 -37.15 1.71 -13.44
CA CYS A 35 -37.04 2.55 -12.25
C CYS A 35 -36.71 1.69 -11.03
N GLN A 36 -35.42 1.60 -10.71
CA GLN A 36 -34.94 0.99 -9.48
C GLN A 36 -34.36 2.08 -8.58
N ASN A 37 -34.83 2.17 -7.34
CA ASN A 37 -34.31 3.11 -6.35
C ASN A 37 -33.81 2.32 -5.15
N ASP A 38 -32.57 1.83 -5.26
CA ASP A 38 -31.93 1.01 -4.25
C ASP A 38 -31.78 1.77 -2.92
N ARG A 39 -31.58 3.09 -3.00
CA ARG A 39 -31.54 3.96 -1.82
C ARG A 39 -32.84 3.91 -1.02
N THR A 40 -33.99 4.09 -1.67
CA THR A 40 -35.30 4.04 -0.99
C THR A 40 -35.57 2.66 -0.41
N SER A 41 -35.21 1.59 -1.13
CA SER A 41 -35.35 0.22 -0.63
C SER A 41 -34.55 -0.02 0.66
N ILE A 42 -33.28 0.41 0.69
CA ILE A 42 -32.41 0.29 1.87
C ILE A 42 -32.96 1.11 3.05
N ILE A 43 -33.41 2.34 2.81
CA ILE A 43 -33.98 3.21 3.86
C ILE A 43 -35.23 2.56 4.47
N ASN A 44 -36.11 2.00 3.65
CA ASN A 44 -37.34 1.37 4.14
C ASN A 44 -37.05 0.13 4.98
N MET A 45 -36.11 -0.72 4.55
CA MET A 45 -35.68 -1.91 5.31
C MET A 45 -35.08 -1.55 6.68
N HIS A 46 -34.45 -0.38 6.80
CA HIS A 46 -33.75 0.07 8.01
C HIS A 46 -34.52 1.14 8.81
N SER A 47 -35.79 1.38 8.49
CA SER A 47 -36.61 2.47 9.05
C SER A 47 -36.75 2.42 10.58
N ASN A 48 -36.69 1.22 11.17
CA ASN A 48 -36.75 1.01 12.61
C ASN A 48 -35.40 0.58 13.22
N HIS A 49 -34.32 0.69 12.47
CA HIS A 49 -32.99 0.29 12.93
C HIS A 49 -32.16 1.48 13.42
N ASN A 50 -31.21 1.19 14.31
CA ASN A 50 -30.19 2.15 14.72
C ASN A 50 -29.12 2.27 13.63
N VAL A 51 -29.21 3.33 12.82
CA VAL A 51 -28.23 3.63 11.77
C VAL A 51 -27.30 4.76 12.21
N VAL A 52 -26.00 4.53 12.10
CA VAL A 52 -24.96 5.52 12.41
C VAL A 52 -24.19 5.92 11.15
N GLU A 53 -23.79 7.18 11.10
CA GLU A 53 -22.87 7.66 10.07
C GLU A 53 -21.43 7.28 10.43
N LEU A 54 -20.71 6.80 9.42
CA LEU A 54 -19.29 6.48 9.49
C LEU A 54 -18.48 7.49 8.68
N TYR A 55 -17.47 8.06 9.35
CA TYR A 55 -16.44 8.92 8.77
C TYR A 55 -15.25 8.07 8.31
N ILE A 56 -14.93 8.12 7.03
CA ILE A 56 -13.85 7.34 6.42
C ILE A 56 -12.50 8.04 6.67
N GLN A 57 -11.50 7.27 7.08
CA GLN A 57 -10.11 7.70 7.18
C GLN A 57 -9.36 7.29 5.91
N HIS A 58 -9.37 8.15 4.90
CA HIS A 58 -8.85 7.84 3.56
C HIS A 58 -7.35 7.47 3.55
N GLU A 59 -6.58 7.98 4.50
CA GLU A 59 -5.16 7.70 4.69
C GLU A 59 -4.85 6.25 5.12
N THR A 60 -5.88 5.48 5.48
CA THR A 60 -5.75 4.10 5.97
C THR A 60 -6.09 3.05 4.91
N LEU A 61 -6.28 3.47 3.66
CA LEU A 61 -6.61 2.59 2.54
C LEU A 61 -5.46 1.60 2.29
N ALA A 62 -5.78 0.31 2.30
CA ALA A 62 -4.87 -0.77 1.99
C ALA A 62 -5.50 -1.75 0.98
N SER A 63 -4.70 -2.28 0.06
CA SER A 63 -5.15 -3.29 -0.90
C SER A 63 -4.03 -4.28 -1.19
N GLU A 64 -4.41 -5.51 -1.53
CA GLU A 64 -3.47 -6.57 -1.93
C GLU A 64 -3.07 -6.44 -3.41
N VAL A 65 -3.82 -5.66 -4.20
CA VAL A 65 -3.61 -5.46 -5.64
C VAL A 65 -3.65 -3.96 -5.97
N PRO A 66 -3.08 -3.51 -7.10
CA PRO A 66 -3.06 -2.11 -7.49
C PRO A 66 -4.43 -1.44 -7.41
N LEU A 67 -4.46 -0.16 -7.02
CA LEU A 67 -5.71 0.60 -6.95
C LEU A 67 -6.33 0.85 -8.33
N SER A 68 -5.60 0.65 -9.41
CA SER A 68 -6.13 0.62 -10.78
C SER A 68 -6.99 -0.61 -11.07
N GLU A 69 -6.83 -1.72 -10.33
CA GLU A 69 -7.58 -2.95 -10.60
C GLU A 69 -9.07 -2.79 -10.26
N PRO A 70 -10.00 -3.04 -11.21
CA PRO A 70 -11.42 -2.82 -10.98
C PRO A 70 -12.02 -3.84 -10.01
N VAL A 71 -11.53 -5.09 -10.06
CA VAL A 71 -11.97 -6.21 -9.22
C VAL A 71 -10.94 -6.41 -8.11
N LYS A 72 -11.21 -5.84 -6.94
CA LYS A 72 -10.30 -5.90 -5.80
C LYS A 72 -11.00 -5.88 -4.46
N THR A 73 -10.26 -6.32 -3.46
CA THR A 73 -10.59 -6.09 -2.05
C THR A 73 -9.72 -4.96 -1.53
N VAL A 74 -10.34 -4.00 -0.86
CA VAL A 74 -9.66 -2.92 -0.15
C VAL A 74 -10.12 -2.88 1.29
N PHE A 75 -9.24 -2.41 2.16
CA PHE A 75 -9.46 -2.25 3.58
C PHE A 75 -9.21 -0.78 3.93
N PHE A 76 -10.00 -0.22 4.83
CA PHE A 76 -9.79 1.13 5.36
C PHE A 76 -10.47 1.27 6.72
N ASN A 77 -10.03 2.23 7.51
CA ASN A 77 -10.66 2.57 8.77
C ASN A 77 -11.81 3.55 8.55
N ALA A 78 -12.87 3.35 9.31
CA ALA A 78 -13.96 4.29 9.46
C ALA A 78 -14.33 4.38 10.93
N ARG A 79 -14.88 5.52 11.35
CA ARG A 79 -15.29 5.74 12.75
C ARG A 79 -16.66 6.38 12.83
N ASP A 80 -17.39 6.06 13.88
CA ASP A 80 -18.50 6.89 14.33
C ASP A 80 -17.98 7.85 15.44
N ASN A 81 -18.88 8.43 16.24
CA ASN A 81 -18.50 9.33 17.33
C ASN A 81 -17.87 8.61 18.55
N GLN A 82 -17.97 7.28 18.64
CA GLN A 82 -17.58 6.46 19.80
C GLN A 82 -16.60 5.33 19.45
N ASN A 83 -16.72 4.74 18.27
CA ASN A 83 -16.08 3.49 17.86
C ASN A 83 -15.29 3.65 16.56
N SER A 84 -14.29 2.80 16.38
CA SER A 84 -13.53 2.65 15.14
C SER A 84 -13.74 1.26 14.55
N PHE A 85 -13.74 1.19 13.22
CA PHE A 85 -14.03 -0.01 12.47
C PHE A 85 -13.04 -0.16 11.31
N ALA A 86 -12.52 -1.37 11.14
CA ALA A 86 -11.87 -1.81 9.93
C ALA A 86 -12.94 -2.24 8.93
N ILE A 87 -13.08 -1.51 7.84
CA ILE A 87 -14.04 -1.81 6.78
C ILE A 87 -13.33 -2.54 5.66
N LYS A 88 -13.87 -3.68 5.24
CA LYS A 88 -13.49 -4.37 4.02
C LYS A 88 -14.52 -4.04 2.94
N ARG A 89 -14.05 -3.51 1.81
CA ARG A 89 -14.82 -3.33 0.59
C ARG A 89 -14.34 -4.33 -0.45
N SER A 90 -15.25 -5.16 -0.96
CA SER A 90 -14.95 -6.16 -1.98
C SER A 90 -15.80 -5.93 -3.23
N HIS A 91 -15.18 -6.08 -4.39
CA HIS A 91 -15.82 -5.98 -5.70
C HIS A 91 -15.62 -7.32 -6.42
N GLY A 92 -16.70 -8.08 -6.62
CA GLY A 92 -16.60 -9.46 -7.12
C GLY A 92 -16.40 -9.57 -8.65
N ASN A 93 -16.97 -8.64 -9.41
CA ASN A 93 -16.79 -8.51 -10.86
C ASN A 93 -17.16 -7.08 -11.27
N ILE A 94 -16.79 -6.62 -12.47
CA ILE A 94 -16.96 -5.22 -12.94
C ILE A 94 -18.42 -4.74 -12.89
N THR A 95 -19.39 -5.64 -13.00
CA THR A 95 -20.81 -5.31 -13.03
C THR A 95 -21.50 -5.38 -11.66
N ALA A 96 -20.81 -5.87 -10.63
CA ALA A 96 -21.40 -6.10 -9.32
C ALA A 96 -21.28 -4.86 -8.43
N LEU A 97 -22.27 -4.64 -7.56
CA LEU A 97 -22.14 -3.63 -6.52
C LEU A 97 -21.02 -3.99 -5.54
N SER A 98 -20.34 -2.96 -5.03
CA SER A 98 -19.36 -3.12 -3.96
C SER A 98 -20.03 -3.61 -2.68
N LYS A 99 -19.49 -4.66 -2.08
CA LYS A 99 -19.92 -5.17 -0.79
C LYS A 99 -19.04 -4.61 0.31
N TYR A 100 -19.66 -4.17 1.41
CA TYR A 100 -18.98 -3.60 2.56
C TYR A 100 -19.26 -4.44 3.81
N GLU A 101 -18.22 -4.72 4.59
CA GLU A 101 -18.33 -5.47 5.84
C GLU A 101 -17.38 -4.91 6.91
N VAL A 102 -17.80 -5.00 8.18
CA VAL A 102 -16.89 -4.77 9.32
C VAL A 102 -15.98 -5.99 9.43
N ALA A 103 -14.69 -5.81 9.18
CA ALA A 103 -13.70 -6.87 9.27
C ALA A 103 -13.00 -6.92 10.65
N GLY A 104 -13.09 -5.84 11.43
CA GLY A 104 -12.49 -5.70 12.75
C GLY A 104 -12.55 -4.24 13.24
N GLU A 105 -11.65 -3.84 14.14
CA GLU A 105 -11.62 -2.48 14.68
C GLU A 105 -10.64 -1.57 13.91
N PHE A 106 -9.47 -2.10 13.54
CA PHE A 106 -8.45 -1.33 12.82
C PHE A 106 -7.74 -2.14 11.74
N VAL A 107 -7.55 -1.49 10.59
CA VAL A 107 -6.66 -1.90 9.50
C VAL A 107 -5.30 -1.27 9.73
N MET A 108 -4.26 -2.08 9.60
CA MET A 108 -2.87 -1.68 9.77
C MET A 108 -2.00 -2.34 8.70
N MET A 109 -0.90 -1.68 8.34
CA MET A 109 0.17 -2.32 7.60
C MET A 109 1.29 -2.74 8.54
N SER A 110 1.76 -3.98 8.39
CA SER A 110 2.88 -4.52 9.15
C SER A 110 3.98 -4.96 8.20
N VAL A 111 5.23 -4.61 8.52
CA VAL A 111 6.41 -5.04 7.77
C VAL A 111 6.65 -6.52 8.04
N VAL A 112 6.65 -7.32 6.98
CA VAL A 112 6.94 -8.76 7.00
C VAL A 112 8.44 -9.00 6.85
N SER A 113 9.08 -8.31 5.90
CA SER A 113 10.49 -8.49 5.61
C SER A 113 11.11 -7.24 5.00
N ILE A 114 12.39 -7.04 5.28
CA ILE A 114 13.26 -6.08 4.61
C ILE A 114 14.37 -6.91 3.95
N SER A 115 14.49 -6.83 2.63
CA SER A 115 15.40 -7.67 1.84
C SER A 115 16.16 -6.85 0.81
N VAL A 116 17.24 -7.41 0.26
CA VAL A 116 18.05 -6.78 -0.79
C VAL A 116 17.69 -7.38 -2.15
N GLN A 117 17.95 -6.66 -3.22
CA GLN A 117 17.72 -7.12 -4.59
C GLN A 117 18.97 -7.86 -5.11
N GLU A 118 19.22 -9.07 -4.60
CA GLU A 118 20.47 -9.81 -4.83
C GLU A 118 20.82 -9.96 -6.31
N GLU A 119 19.84 -10.34 -7.13
CA GLU A 119 20.00 -10.52 -8.58
C GLU A 119 20.32 -9.19 -9.29
N GLU A 120 19.67 -8.11 -8.89
CA GLU A 120 19.84 -6.79 -9.49
C GLU A 120 21.21 -6.19 -9.11
N ILE A 121 21.62 -6.35 -7.85
CA ILE A 121 22.96 -5.97 -7.40
C ILE A 121 24.01 -6.78 -8.16
N ALA A 122 23.82 -8.10 -8.30
CA ALA A 122 24.76 -8.95 -9.04
C ALA A 122 24.87 -8.52 -10.51
N ARG A 123 23.73 -8.24 -11.15
CA ARG A 123 23.65 -7.75 -12.54
C ARG A 123 24.36 -6.42 -12.71
N GLN A 124 24.11 -5.46 -11.81
CA GLN A 124 24.72 -4.14 -11.87
C GLN A 124 26.24 -4.21 -11.62
N LEU A 125 26.69 -4.99 -10.62
CA LEU A 125 28.11 -5.18 -10.36
C LEU A 125 28.83 -5.85 -11.51
N THR A 126 28.21 -6.85 -12.16
CA THR A 126 28.79 -7.53 -13.33
C THR A 126 28.90 -6.57 -14.53
N PHE A 127 27.94 -5.65 -14.68
CA PHE A 127 27.97 -4.65 -15.75
C PHE A 127 29.04 -3.57 -15.51
N ASP A 128 29.09 -3.00 -14.31
CA ASP A 128 30.03 -1.91 -13.98
C ASP A 128 31.46 -2.41 -13.74
N PHE A 129 31.62 -3.68 -13.34
CA PHE A 129 32.89 -4.34 -13.07
C PHE A 129 32.95 -5.74 -13.70
N PRO A 130 33.16 -5.84 -15.03
CA PRO A 130 33.22 -7.12 -15.73
C PRO A 130 34.33 -8.05 -15.21
N ASP A 131 35.42 -7.45 -14.72
CA ASP A 131 36.60 -8.16 -14.21
C ASP A 131 36.49 -8.52 -12.71
N LEU A 132 35.40 -8.13 -12.04
CA LEU A 132 35.22 -8.40 -10.61
C LEU A 132 35.02 -9.91 -10.38
N GLN A 133 35.89 -10.47 -9.53
CA GLN A 133 35.80 -11.88 -9.15
C GLN A 133 34.44 -12.21 -8.53
N LEU A 134 33.92 -13.39 -8.88
CA LEU A 134 32.62 -13.89 -8.45
C LEU A 134 32.53 -13.91 -6.91
N GLU A 135 33.59 -14.35 -6.25
CA GLU A 135 33.69 -14.42 -4.79
C GLU A 135 33.62 -13.04 -4.14
N LYS A 136 34.27 -12.02 -4.72
CA LYS A 136 34.19 -10.63 -4.23
C LYS A 136 32.76 -10.10 -4.34
N ARG A 137 32.12 -10.32 -5.50
CA ARG A 137 30.73 -9.91 -5.74
C ARG A 137 29.76 -10.54 -4.74
N ASP A 138 29.86 -11.84 -4.53
CA ASP A 138 28.99 -12.56 -3.60
C ASP A 138 29.24 -12.13 -2.15
N GLN A 139 30.48 -11.78 -1.80
CA GLN A 139 30.79 -11.18 -0.50
C GLN A 139 30.15 -9.80 -0.33
N ILE A 140 30.18 -8.92 -1.34
CA ILE A 140 29.51 -7.61 -1.30
C ILE A 140 28.01 -7.78 -1.03
N ILE A 141 27.34 -8.65 -1.79
CA ILE A 141 25.90 -8.95 -1.62
C ILE A 141 25.63 -9.51 -0.22
N SER A 142 26.46 -10.45 0.24
CA SER A 142 26.33 -11.06 1.57
C SER A 142 26.47 -10.03 2.70
N GLN A 143 27.41 -9.09 2.60
CA GLN A 143 27.55 -8.02 3.58
C GLN A 143 26.35 -7.07 3.57
N PHE A 144 25.83 -6.73 2.39
CA PHE A 144 24.66 -5.88 2.30
C PHE A 144 23.41 -6.54 2.90
N LYS A 145 23.21 -7.82 2.59
CA LYS A 145 22.14 -8.66 3.16
C LYS A 145 22.20 -8.73 4.69
N LYS A 146 23.39 -8.86 5.27
CA LYS A 146 23.60 -8.83 6.73
C LYS A 146 23.20 -7.50 7.37
N ILE A 147 23.44 -6.38 6.68
CA ILE A 147 22.99 -5.07 7.13
C ILE A 147 21.47 -5.01 7.05
N ALA A 148 20.88 -5.36 5.91
CA ALA A 148 19.44 -5.34 5.68
C ALA A 148 18.67 -6.18 6.70
N GLY A 149 19.15 -7.40 7.00
CA GLY A 149 18.52 -8.30 7.97
C GLY A 149 18.52 -7.80 9.42
N LYS A 150 19.28 -6.73 9.73
CA LYS A 150 19.30 -6.09 11.05
C LYS A 150 18.59 -4.75 11.08
N LEU A 151 18.08 -4.26 9.94
CA LEU A 151 17.43 -2.96 9.87
C LEU A 151 16.03 -3.01 10.49
N LYS A 152 15.73 -1.96 11.23
CA LYS A 152 14.35 -1.62 11.61
C LYS A 152 13.78 -0.65 10.58
N TYR A 153 12.46 -0.67 10.39
CA TYR A 153 11.80 0.20 9.42
C TYR A 153 12.03 1.69 9.68
N ASN A 154 12.17 2.12 10.94
CA ASN A 154 12.52 3.51 11.29
C ASN A 154 13.97 3.91 10.93
N GLU A 155 14.78 2.98 10.43
CA GLU A 155 16.14 3.24 9.91
C GLU A 155 16.17 3.44 8.39
N ILE A 156 15.01 3.38 7.73
CA ILE A 156 14.80 3.76 6.33
C ILE A 156 14.63 5.29 6.23
N THR A 157 15.12 5.90 5.15
CA THR A 157 14.99 7.35 4.90
C THR A 157 13.74 7.65 4.11
N ASP A 158 13.62 7.02 2.94
CA ASP A 158 12.54 7.24 1.98
C ASP A 158 12.02 5.90 1.46
N THR A 159 10.75 5.88 1.09
CA THR A 159 10.07 4.71 0.52
C THR A 159 9.32 5.09 -0.75
N TYR A 160 9.35 4.19 -1.73
CA TYR A 160 8.64 4.31 -3.01
C TYR A 160 7.75 3.08 -3.17
N GLU A 161 6.47 3.28 -3.44
CA GLU A 161 5.53 2.18 -3.63
C GLU A 161 5.80 1.47 -4.96
N ASP A 162 5.61 0.16 -5.00
CA ASP A 162 5.59 -0.60 -6.25
C ASP A 162 4.23 -0.46 -6.94
N ASP A 163 4.21 0.01 -8.18
CA ASP A 163 2.99 0.25 -8.95
C ASP A 163 2.14 -1.01 -9.18
N ARG A 164 2.77 -2.20 -9.14
CA ARG A 164 2.14 -3.49 -9.40
C ARG A 164 1.75 -4.22 -8.11
N ASN A 165 2.35 -3.86 -6.98
CA ASN A 165 2.08 -4.49 -5.71
C ASN A 165 2.12 -3.46 -4.57
N PRO A 166 0.95 -2.97 -4.11
CA PRO A 166 0.87 -1.97 -3.03
C PRO A 166 1.46 -2.44 -1.68
N LEU A 167 1.69 -3.74 -1.51
CA LEU A 167 2.31 -4.31 -0.32
C LEU A 167 3.85 -4.38 -0.43
N VAL A 168 4.42 -3.90 -1.53
CA VAL A 168 5.86 -3.82 -1.75
C VAL A 168 6.27 -2.36 -1.85
N GLU A 169 7.34 -2.01 -1.15
CA GLU A 169 8.00 -0.72 -1.27
C GLU A 169 9.49 -0.90 -1.50
N TYR A 170 10.08 0.03 -2.25
CA TYR A 170 11.52 0.20 -2.38
C TYR A 170 11.99 1.27 -1.42
N ALA A 171 13.03 0.98 -0.65
CA ALA A 171 13.45 1.81 0.48
C ALA A 171 14.94 2.20 0.37
N VAL A 172 15.20 3.48 0.58
CA VAL A 172 16.57 4.03 0.65
C VAL A 172 17.06 3.99 2.08
N ILE A 173 18.24 3.42 2.29
CA ILE A 173 18.85 3.34 3.63
C ILE A 173 19.49 4.66 4.06
N LYS A 174 19.52 4.91 5.37
CA LYS A 174 20.21 6.10 5.92
C LYS A 174 21.70 6.11 5.60
N LYS A 175 22.24 7.31 5.32
CA LYS A 175 23.67 7.52 5.01
C LYS A 175 24.63 6.83 5.98
N LYS A 176 24.33 6.83 7.29
CA LYS A 176 25.13 6.13 8.31
C LYS A 176 25.30 4.62 8.02
N LYS A 177 24.25 3.96 7.50
CA LYS A 177 24.28 2.53 7.15
C LYS A 177 25.04 2.30 5.85
N ILE A 178 24.93 3.22 4.90
CA ILE A 178 25.74 3.22 3.66
C ILE A 178 27.23 3.30 4.02
N THR A 179 27.64 4.23 4.89
CA THR A 179 29.03 4.35 5.34
C THR A 179 29.51 3.07 6.04
N ASN A 180 28.68 2.47 6.90
CA ASN A 180 29.01 1.20 7.54
C ASN A 180 29.20 0.06 6.52
N PHE A 181 28.33 0.00 5.50
CA PHE A 181 28.46 -0.96 4.42
C PHE A 181 29.77 -0.80 3.66
N ILE A 182 30.10 0.43 3.25
CA ILE A 182 31.34 0.74 2.53
C ILE A 182 32.55 0.31 3.34
N ASN A 183 32.61 0.66 4.64
CA ASN A 183 33.71 0.26 5.51
C ASN A 183 33.89 -1.27 5.60
N LEU A 184 32.80 -2.04 5.50
CA LEU A 184 32.83 -3.50 5.55
C LEU A 184 33.28 -4.15 4.23
N ILE A 185 33.18 -3.46 3.11
CA ILE A 185 33.55 -3.99 1.79
C ILE A 185 34.80 -3.33 1.21
N PHE A 186 35.28 -2.24 1.80
CA PHE A 186 36.39 -1.44 1.26
C PHE A 186 37.66 -2.28 1.01
N TRP A 187 37.98 -3.18 1.94
CA TRP A 187 39.11 -4.11 1.85
C TRP A 187 38.99 -5.19 0.75
N LEU A 188 37.83 -5.33 0.11
CA LEU A 188 37.63 -6.27 -1.01
C LEU A 188 38.13 -5.71 -2.34
N PHE A 189 38.30 -4.39 -2.43
CA PHE A 189 38.69 -3.71 -3.65
C PHE A 189 40.18 -3.44 -3.69
N GLU A 190 40.76 -3.56 -4.89
CA GLU A 190 42.04 -2.94 -5.21
C GLU A 190 41.87 -1.41 -5.36
N GLU A 191 42.97 -0.65 -5.33
CA GLU A 191 42.92 0.83 -5.27
C GLU A 191 42.08 1.45 -6.40
N ASP A 192 42.28 0.98 -7.64
CA ASP A 192 41.53 1.44 -8.81
C ASP A 192 40.07 0.94 -8.83
N GLU A 193 39.81 -0.29 -8.40
CA GLU A 193 38.45 -0.85 -8.29
C GLU A 193 37.64 -0.06 -7.26
N GLY A 194 38.25 0.25 -6.11
CA GLY A 194 37.62 0.96 -5.01
C GLY A 194 37.27 2.38 -5.40
N LYS A 195 38.14 3.07 -6.15
CA LYS A 195 37.85 4.41 -6.68
C LYS A 195 36.64 4.39 -7.62
N ARG A 196 36.62 3.46 -8.59
CA ARG A 196 35.49 3.27 -9.52
C ARG A 196 34.19 2.95 -8.79
N PHE A 197 34.25 2.12 -7.75
CA PHE A 197 33.08 1.81 -6.91
C PHE A 197 32.55 3.04 -6.20
N MET A 198 33.43 3.86 -5.63
CA MET A 198 33.05 5.09 -4.96
C MET A 198 32.45 6.13 -5.92
N GLU A 199 32.89 6.19 -7.17
CA GLU A 199 32.30 7.06 -8.20
C GLU A 199 30.84 6.68 -8.52
N LYS A 200 30.51 5.39 -8.48
CA LYS A 200 29.16 4.86 -8.76
C LYS A 200 28.24 4.77 -7.55
N LEU A 201 28.78 4.98 -6.35
CA LEU A 201 28.08 4.77 -5.09
C LEU A 201 26.74 5.53 -5.01
N ASN A 202 26.72 6.78 -5.47
CA ASN A 202 25.50 7.57 -5.44
C ASN A 202 24.40 6.97 -6.33
N ASP A 203 24.75 6.41 -7.49
CA ASP A 203 23.80 5.79 -8.40
C ASP A 203 23.22 4.50 -7.80
N TYR A 204 24.04 3.71 -7.12
CA TYR A 204 23.60 2.47 -6.49
C TYR A 204 22.56 2.69 -5.38
N PHE A 205 22.75 3.74 -4.58
CA PHE A 205 21.88 4.09 -3.45
C PHE A 205 20.87 5.19 -3.76
N ALA A 206 20.81 5.66 -5.01
CA ALA A 206 19.80 6.62 -5.45
C ALA A 206 18.38 6.00 -5.38
N PRO A 207 17.33 6.83 -5.40
CA PRO A 207 15.97 6.34 -5.63
C PRO A 207 15.91 5.44 -6.87
N TYR A 208 15.28 4.27 -6.73
CA TYR A 208 15.26 3.18 -7.73
C TYR A 208 16.62 2.55 -8.11
N GLY A 209 17.71 2.85 -7.40
CA GLY A 209 19.01 2.18 -7.55
C GLY A 209 19.01 0.72 -7.09
N CYS A 210 20.01 -0.04 -7.56
CA CYS A 210 20.12 -1.48 -7.31
C CYS A 210 20.31 -1.85 -5.82
N MET A 211 20.88 -0.94 -5.02
CA MET A 211 21.09 -1.15 -3.57
C MET A 211 19.90 -0.66 -2.73
N ASN A 212 18.75 -0.37 -3.34
CA ASN A 212 17.53 -0.14 -2.56
C ASN A 212 16.98 -1.44 -1.98
N LEU A 213 16.40 -1.33 -0.79
CA LEU A 213 15.79 -2.44 -0.08
C LEU A 213 14.38 -2.69 -0.58
N VAL A 214 13.98 -3.95 -0.61
CA VAL A 214 12.59 -4.36 -0.83
C VAL A 214 11.95 -4.60 0.52
N VAL A 215 11.00 -3.74 0.88
CA VAL A 215 10.16 -3.87 2.06
C VAL A 215 8.86 -4.54 1.64
N ARG A 216 8.59 -5.72 2.20
CA ARG A 216 7.31 -6.42 2.02
C ARG A 216 6.45 -6.20 3.24
N LYS A 217 5.21 -5.80 3.02
CA LYS A 217 4.20 -5.54 4.03
C LYS A 217 3.08 -6.57 3.92
N LYS A 218 2.26 -6.62 4.96
CA LYS A 218 0.98 -7.32 4.94
C LYS A 218 -0.09 -6.45 5.59
N ILE A 219 -1.32 -6.65 5.17
CA ILE A 219 -2.49 -6.07 5.82
C ILE A 219 -2.77 -6.89 7.07
N VAL A 220 -2.95 -6.21 8.19
CA VAL A 220 -3.32 -6.80 9.47
C VAL A 220 -4.58 -6.11 9.95
N ILE A 221 -5.52 -6.92 10.42
CA ILE A 221 -6.74 -6.45 11.07
C ILE A 221 -6.59 -6.74 12.56
N GLY A 222 -6.67 -5.70 13.38
CA GLY A 222 -6.42 -5.76 14.82
C GLY A 222 -7.54 -5.13 15.64
N ASN A 223 -7.41 -5.31 16.96
CA ASN A 223 -8.26 -4.69 17.97
C ASN A 223 -7.52 -3.54 18.67
N ALA A 224 -8.24 -2.62 19.30
CA ALA A 224 -7.71 -1.39 19.93
C ALA A 224 -6.58 -1.65 20.94
N SER A 225 -6.56 -2.81 21.60
CA SER A 225 -5.50 -3.21 22.53
C SER A 225 -4.14 -3.47 21.87
N GLN A 226 -4.08 -3.63 20.54
CA GLN A 226 -2.87 -3.91 19.76
C GLN A 226 -2.23 -2.65 19.14
N LEU A 227 -2.82 -1.46 19.35
CA LEU A 227 -2.36 -0.18 18.79
C LEU A 227 -1.03 0.36 19.39
N SER A 228 -0.46 -0.28 20.42
CA SER A 228 0.73 0.21 21.13
C SER A 228 2.06 0.06 20.36
N ASN A 229 2.07 -0.61 19.20
CA ASN A 229 3.29 -0.90 18.42
C ASN A 229 3.28 -0.34 16.97
N ILE A 230 2.48 0.69 16.69
CA ILE A 230 2.26 1.15 15.30
C ILE A 230 3.29 2.19 14.85
N LEU A 231 3.91 1.91 13.69
CA LEU A 231 4.50 2.90 12.80
C LEU A 231 3.40 3.81 12.28
N LYS A 232 3.30 5.01 12.86
CA LYS A 232 2.46 6.08 12.30
C LYS A 232 2.85 6.27 10.83
N PHE A 233 1.88 6.17 9.94
CA PHE A 233 2.03 6.67 8.58
C PHE A 233 2.54 8.12 8.66
N PRO A 234 3.57 8.51 7.89
CA PRO A 234 3.92 9.92 7.79
C PRO A 234 2.66 10.63 7.28
N ALA A 235 2.21 11.65 8.03
CA ALA A 235 1.21 12.56 7.53
C ALA A 235 1.76 13.15 6.22
N ARG A 236 1.06 12.92 5.10
CA ARG A 236 1.31 13.76 3.93
C ARG A 236 0.79 15.15 4.28
N GLU A 237 1.72 16.03 4.61
CA GLU A 237 1.45 17.47 4.62
C GLU A 237 1.00 17.89 3.23
N GLU A 238 -0.25 18.36 3.19
CA GLU A 238 -0.78 19.51 2.45
C GLU A 238 -2.18 19.18 1.91
N LEU A 239 -3.18 19.39 2.77
CA LEU A 239 -4.54 19.66 2.32
C LEU A 239 -4.52 21.05 1.67
N VAL A 240 -4.35 21.10 0.35
CA VAL A 240 -4.74 22.28 -0.42
C VAL A 240 -6.24 22.49 -0.17
N ASN A 241 -6.55 23.52 0.59
CA ASN A 241 -7.91 23.95 0.82
C ASN A 241 -8.44 24.53 -0.50
N LEU A 242 -9.27 23.78 -1.22
CA LEU A 242 -9.90 24.19 -2.48
C LEU A 242 -10.85 25.41 -2.32
N ARG A 243 -10.94 25.99 -1.13
CA ARG A 243 -11.62 27.26 -0.85
C ARG A 243 -10.71 28.48 -0.94
N ASP A 244 -9.40 28.29 -1.05
CA ASP A 244 -8.40 29.37 -1.17
C ASP A 244 -7.90 29.56 -2.61
N VAL A 245 -8.53 28.90 -3.58
CA VAL A 245 -8.35 29.17 -5.02
C VAL A 245 -9.61 29.90 -5.52
N VAL A 246 -9.58 31.23 -5.38
CA VAL A 246 -10.46 32.18 -6.08
C VAL A 246 -9.60 33.06 -6.96
#